data_AF-A0A0L6V737-F1
#
_entry.id   AF-A0A0L6V737-F1
#
_cell.length_a   1.000
_cell.length_b   1.000
_cell.length_c   1.000
_cell.angle_alpha   90.00
_cell.angle_beta   90.00
_cell.angle_gamma   90.00
#
_symmetry.space_group_name_H-M   'P 1'
#
loop_
_entity.id
_entity.type
_entity.pdbx_description
1 polymer ?
#
loop_
_entity_poly.entity_id
_entity_poly.type
_entity_poly.pdbx_seq_one_letter_code
_entity_poly.pdbx_strand_id
1 'polypeptide(L)'
;MEQLADGGVRNGSSATNQTTTKHPVFSRRTQVRNMFPGFGIALIAFSGYVAWDNLSSPNSRTIQELRKQSEEQHKQKDNLLAWVTGHKKHE
;
A
#
# COMPACT_ATOMS: atom_id res chain seq x y z
N MET A 1 9.59 15.10 -78.37
CA MET A 1 8.95 15.89 -77.31
C MET A 1 9.45 15.36 -75.99
N GLU A 2 10.29 16.17 -75.38
CA GLU A 2 10.99 15.99 -74.11
C GLU A 2 10.05 16.37 -72.97
N GLN A 3 9.77 15.46 -72.03
CA GLN A 3 9.24 15.77 -70.70
C GLN A 3 9.54 14.59 -69.75
N LEU A 4 9.99 14.72 -68.51
CA LEU A 4 10.69 15.75 -67.74
C LEU A 4 11.15 14.97 -66.49
N ALA A 5 12.37 15.23 -66.03
CA ALA A 5 12.84 14.74 -64.75
C ALA A 5 12.02 15.39 -63.62
N ASP A 6 11.53 14.60 -62.68
CA ASP A 6 11.21 15.12 -61.34
C ASP A 6 11.90 14.22 -60.32
N GLY A 7 12.94 14.78 -59.73
CA GLY A 7 13.68 14.20 -58.63
C GLY A 7 13.04 14.57 -57.30
N GLY A 8 13.39 13.81 -56.26
CA GLY A 8 13.34 14.34 -54.90
C GLY A 8 12.46 13.58 -53.94
N VAL A 9 13.13 12.70 -53.19
CA VAL A 9 12.83 12.37 -51.79
C VAL A 9 11.48 11.71 -51.54
N ARG A 10 11.51 10.36 -51.59
CA ARG A 10 10.56 9.48 -50.90
C ARG A 10 10.70 9.71 -49.40
N ASN A 11 10.10 10.79 -48.89
CA ASN A 11 9.99 11.06 -47.47
C ASN A 11 9.33 9.85 -46.82
N GLY A 12 10.09 9.16 -45.97
CA GLY A 12 9.61 8.02 -45.23
C GLY A 12 8.39 8.41 -44.41
N SER A 13 7.22 7.97 -44.86
CA SER A 13 6.05 7.87 -44.01
C SER A 13 5.87 6.40 -43.65
N SER A 14 6.72 5.92 -42.74
CA SER A 14 6.50 4.71 -41.92
C SER A 14 5.26 4.83 -41.01
N ALA A 15 4.33 5.73 -41.32
CA ALA A 15 3.17 6.07 -40.51
C ALA A 15 1.90 5.29 -40.89
N THR A 16 1.89 4.52 -41.98
CA THR A 16 0.62 3.93 -42.48
C THR A 16 0.33 2.50 -42.04
N ASN A 17 1.25 1.80 -41.36
CA ASN A 17 1.07 0.35 -41.11
C ASN A 17 0.84 -0.06 -39.64
N GLN A 18 0.69 0.87 -38.69
CA GLN A 18 0.49 0.53 -37.26
C GLN A 18 -0.98 0.50 -36.81
N THR A 19 -1.93 0.47 -37.75
CA THR A 19 -3.35 0.35 -37.41
C THR A 19 -3.76 -1.12 -37.20
N THR A 20 -2.96 -2.09 -37.69
CA THR A 20 -3.25 -3.53 -37.58
C THR A 20 -2.70 -4.21 -36.32
N THR A 21 -2.25 -3.44 -35.32
CA THR A 21 -1.82 -3.95 -34.01
C THR A 21 -2.46 -3.18 -32.85
N LYS A 22 -3.63 -2.59 -33.07
CA LYS A 22 -4.46 -2.00 -32.00
C LYS A 22 -5.60 -2.96 -31.63
N HIS A 23 -5.27 -4.19 -31.24
CA HIS A 23 -6.29 -5.11 -30.76
C HIS A 23 -6.73 -4.67 -29.34
N PRO A 24 -8.02 -4.47 -29.06
CA PRO A 24 -8.51 -3.92 -27.78
C PRO A 24 -8.17 -4.80 -26.56
N VAL A 25 -7.77 -6.06 -26.78
CA VAL A 25 -7.21 -6.96 -25.76
C VAL A 25 -5.84 -6.49 -25.24
N PHE A 26 -5.04 -5.79 -26.06
CA PHE A 26 -3.73 -5.24 -25.66
C PHE A 26 -3.81 -3.82 -25.08
N SER A 27 -5.01 -3.35 -24.72
CA SER A 27 -5.11 -2.11 -23.96
C SER A 27 -4.53 -2.33 -22.56
N ARG A 28 -3.56 -1.47 -22.17
CA ARG A 28 -2.85 -1.55 -20.87
C ARG A 28 -3.81 -1.66 -19.68
N ARG A 29 -4.99 -1.03 -19.78
CA ARG A 29 -6.05 -1.08 -18.74
C ARG A 29 -6.66 -2.46 -18.60
N THR A 30 -6.89 -3.16 -19.72
CA THR A 30 -7.47 -4.51 -19.74
C THR A 30 -6.45 -5.53 -19.24
N GLN A 31 -5.17 -5.35 -19.57
CA GLN A 31 -4.08 -6.20 -19.09
C GLN A 31 -3.93 -6.12 -17.56
N VAL A 32 -3.97 -4.93 -16.97
CA VAL A 32 -3.96 -4.75 -15.50
C VAL A 32 -5.19 -5.39 -14.85
N ARG A 33 -6.38 -5.23 -15.45
CA ARG A 33 -7.61 -5.85 -14.91
C ARG A 33 -7.61 -7.38 -14.99
N ASN A 34 -6.93 -7.95 -15.98
CA ASN A 34 -6.86 -9.41 -16.18
C ASN A 34 -5.71 -10.08 -15.41
N MET A 35 -4.71 -9.32 -14.95
CA MET A 35 -3.63 -9.84 -14.09
C MET A 35 -4.13 -10.13 -12.66
N PHE A 36 -5.14 -9.41 -12.18
CA PHE A 36 -5.71 -9.58 -10.85
C PHE A 36 -7.22 -9.79 -10.93
N PRO A 37 -7.67 -10.95 -11.44
CA PRO A 37 -9.08 -11.28 -11.45
C PRO A 37 -9.60 -11.27 -10.01
N GLY A 38 -10.64 -10.48 -9.75
CA GLY A 38 -11.25 -10.41 -8.42
C GLY A 38 -10.57 -9.47 -7.42
N PHE A 39 -9.57 -8.67 -7.80
CA PHE A 39 -8.89 -7.72 -6.89
C PHE A 39 -9.88 -6.78 -6.18
N GLY A 40 -10.92 -6.30 -6.88
CA GLY A 40 -11.93 -5.43 -6.29
C GLY A 40 -12.72 -6.11 -5.17
N ILE A 41 -13.08 -7.38 -5.34
CA ILE A 41 -13.81 -8.14 -4.29
C ILE A 41 -12.87 -8.49 -3.13
N ALA A 42 -11.63 -8.86 -3.43
CA ALA A 42 -10.61 -9.12 -2.41
C ALA A 42 -10.35 -7.88 -1.54
N LEU A 43 -10.27 -6.69 -2.14
CA LEU A 43 -10.14 -5.42 -1.42
C LEU A 43 -11.31 -5.17 -0.47
N ILE A 44 -12.55 -5.36 -0.94
CA ILE A 44 -13.75 -5.13 -0.13
C ILE A 44 -13.84 -6.15 1.02
N ALA A 45 -13.60 -7.44 0.72
CA ALA A 45 -13.60 -8.50 1.73
C ALA A 45 -12.52 -8.26 2.81
N PHE A 46 -11.30 -7.88 2.38
CA PHE A 46 -10.21 -7.53 3.29
C PHE A 46 -10.55 -6.30 4.13
N SER A 47 -11.03 -5.22 3.51
CA SER A 47 -11.42 -4.00 4.23
C SER A 47 -12.56 -4.26 5.22
N GLY A 48 -13.54 -5.08 4.84
CA GLY A 48 -14.65 -5.47 5.71
C GLY A 48 -14.17 -6.31 6.90
N TYR A 49 -13.26 -7.26 6.65
CA TYR A 49 -12.63 -8.05 7.71
C TYR A 49 -11.83 -7.17 8.68
N VAL A 50 -10.99 -6.27 8.19
CA VAL A 50 -10.19 -5.36 9.03
C VAL A 50 -11.09 -4.43 9.83
N ALA A 51 -12.12 -3.84 9.21
CA ALA A 51 -13.06 -2.97 9.92
C ALA A 51 -13.82 -3.73 11.02
N TRP A 52 -14.25 -4.97 10.73
CA TRP A 52 -14.88 -5.84 11.71
C TRP A 52 -13.92 -6.22 12.84
N ASP A 53 -12.69 -6.61 12.52
CA ASP A 53 -11.67 -6.98 13.50
C ASP A 53 -11.32 -5.81 14.44
N ASN A 54 -11.20 -4.60 13.89
CA ASN A 54 -10.96 -3.38 14.68
C ASN A 54 -12.17 -2.97 15.54
N LEU A 55 -13.40 -3.19 15.05
CA LEU A 55 -14.61 -2.85 15.80
C LEU A 55 -14.97 -3.90 16.86
N SER A 56 -14.69 -5.17 16.58
CA SER A 56 -15.07 -6.33 17.41
C SER A 56 -14.00 -6.69 18.44
N SER A 57 -12.77 -6.18 18.29
CA SER A 57 -11.75 -6.21 19.33
C SER A 57 -11.65 -4.85 20.05
N PRO A 58 -12.56 -4.50 20.99
CA PRO A 58 -12.24 -3.51 21.99
C PRO A 58 -11.09 -4.12 22.80
N ASN A 59 -9.90 -3.58 22.56
CA ASN A 59 -8.60 -4.13 22.88
C ASN A 59 -8.32 -4.16 24.40
N SER A 60 -9.22 -4.77 25.17
CA SER A 60 -9.24 -4.74 26.62
C SER A 60 -8.02 -5.46 27.21
N ARG A 61 -7.51 -6.51 26.56
CA ARG A 61 -6.29 -7.21 27.01
C ARG A 61 -5.03 -6.40 26.72
N THR A 62 -4.85 -5.87 25.51
CA THR A 62 -3.65 -5.05 25.21
C THR A 62 -3.66 -3.73 25.98
N ILE A 63 -4.82 -3.08 26.16
CA ILE A 63 -4.94 -1.87 26.98
C ILE A 63 -4.66 -2.18 28.46
N GLN A 64 -5.07 -3.35 28.97
CA GLN A 64 -4.73 -3.79 30.32
C GLN A 64 -3.24 -4.13 30.47
N GLU A 65 -2.61 -4.76 29.48
CA GLU A 65 -1.18 -5.05 29.49
C GLU A 65 -0.34 -3.78 29.44
N LEU A 66 -0.72 -2.81 28.61
CA LEU A 66 -0.07 -1.49 28.55
C LEU A 66 -0.20 -0.75 29.89
N ARG A 67 -1.38 -0.80 30.53
CA ARG A 67 -1.59 -0.24 31.89
C ARG A 67 -0.72 -0.94 32.93
N LYS A 68 -0.68 -2.27 32.91
CA LYS A 68 0.12 -3.08 33.84
C LYS A 68 1.62 -2.82 33.67
N GLN A 69 2.11 -2.72 32.43
CA GLN A 69 3.48 -2.34 32.12
C GLN A 69 3.80 -0.93 32.63
N SER A 70 2.91 0.05 32.42
CA SER A 70 3.10 1.40 32.94
C SER A 70 3.19 1.42 34.48
N GLU A 71 2.39 0.62 35.17
CA GLU A 71 2.42 0.50 36.63
C GLU A 71 3.72 -0.15 37.13
N GLU A 72 4.18 -1.22 36.47
CA GLU A 72 5.45 -1.88 36.81
C GLU A 72 6.66 -0.97 36.55
N GLN A 73 6.62 -0.18 35.48
CA GLN A 73 7.66 0.81 35.17
C GLN A 73 7.73 1.91 36.24
N HIS A 74 6.58 2.39 36.73
CA HIS A 74 6.55 3.35 37.84
C HIS A 74 7.14 2.74 39.12
N LYS A 75 6.74 1.50 39.47
CA LYS A 75 7.30 0.81 40.64
C LYS A 75 8.81 0.60 40.51
N GLN A 76 9.30 0.25 39.32
CA GLN A 76 10.72 0.08 39.07
C GLN A 76 11.47 1.40 39.26
N LYS A 77 10.95 2.50 38.69
CA LYS A 77 11.53 3.84 38.88
C LYS A 77 11.51 4.26 40.34
N ASP A 78 10.40 4.05 41.05
CA ASP A 78 10.28 4.40 42.47
C ASP A 78 11.23 3.58 43.34
N ASN A 79 11.38 2.28 43.07
CA ASN A 79 12.33 1.41 43.78
C ASN A 79 13.79 1.82 43.50
N LEU A 80 14.10 2.20 42.26
CA LEU A 80 15.43 2.71 41.89
C LEU A 80 15.71 4.07 42.53
N LEU A 81 14.74 4.98 42.51
CA LEU A 81 14.84 6.27 43.17
C LEU A 81 15.03 6.11 44.67
N ALA A 82 14.29 5.21 45.32
CA ALA A 82 14.44 4.90 46.73
C ALA A 82 15.83 4.31 47.04
N TRP A 83 16.38 3.46 46.15
CA TRP A 83 17.73 2.92 46.29
C TRP A 83 18.82 4.00 46.13
N VAL A 84 18.69 4.87 45.13
CA VAL A 84 19.67 5.94 44.85
C VAL A 84 19.64 7.02 45.94
N THR A 85 18.45 7.40 46.40
CA THR A 85 18.28 8.50 47.35
C THR A 85 18.32 8.05 48.82
N GLY A 86 18.40 6.75 49.09
CA GLY A 86 18.38 6.18 50.44
C GLY A 86 17.07 6.43 51.21
N HIS A 87 16.08 7.06 50.58
CA HIS A 87 14.82 7.43 51.21
C HIS A 87 13.76 6.37 50.90
N LYS A 88 13.62 5.38 51.80
CA LYS A 88 12.50 4.42 51.73
C LYS A 88 11.21 5.17 52.01
N LYS A 89 10.30 5.20 51.03
CA LYS A 89 8.91 5.61 51.23
C LYS A 89 8.24 4.57 52.13
N HIS A 90 8.25 4.83 53.45
CA HIS A 90 7.34 4.19 54.39
C HIS A 90 5.94 4.74 54.14
N GLU A 91 4.97 3.82 54.22
CA GLU A 91 3.53 3.89 53.90
C GLU A 91 2.85 5.25 54.00
#